data_AF-A0A7X3SI84-F1
#
_entry.id   AF-A0A7X3SI84-F1
#
_cell.length_a   1.000
_cell.length_b   1.000
_cell.length_c   1.000
_cell.angle_alpha   90.00
_cell.angle_beta   90.00
_cell.angle_gamma   90.00
#
_symmetry.space_group_name_H-M   'P 1'
#
loop_
_entity.id
_entity.type
_entity.pdbx_description
1 polymer ?
#
loop_
_entity_poly.entity_id
_entity_poly.type
_entity_poly.pdbx_seq_one_letter_code
_entity_poly.pdbx_strand_id
1 'polypeptide(L)' 'MPRARSPKRDEAYKMWLDSNGKTKLKDIASALGVSESQVRK' A
#
# COMPACT_ATOMS: atom_id res chain seq x y z
N MET A 1 4.90 7.56 21.57
CA MET A 1 4.08 8.07 20.44
C MET A 1 3.85 6.95 19.44
N PRO A 2 2.64 6.78 18.89
CA PRO A 2 2.42 5.87 17.77
C PRO A 2 3.33 6.33 16.62
N ARG A 3 4.08 5.40 16.00
CA ARG A 3 4.86 5.75 14.80
C ARG A 3 3.89 6.22 13.72
N ALA A 4 4.16 7.38 13.13
CA ALA A 4 3.36 7.87 11.99
C ALA A 4 3.34 6.80 10.90
N ARG A 5 2.19 6.62 10.25
CA ARG A 5 2.08 5.70 9.11
C ARG A 5 3.08 6.11 8.04
N SER A 6 3.71 5.12 7.42
CA SER A 6 4.57 5.34 6.27
C SER A 6 3.73 5.97 5.14
N PRO A 7 4.15 7.09 4.53
CA PRO A 7 3.43 7.73 3.42
C PRO A 7 3.11 6.75 2.28
N LYS A 8 4.04 5.83 1.99
CA LYS A 8 3.90 4.80 0.96
C LYS A 8 2.77 3.79 1.22
N ARG A 9 2.42 3.58 2.50
CA ARG A 9 1.32 2.69 2.90
C ARG A 9 -0.03 3.34 2.64
N ASP A 10 -0.14 4.65 2.87
CA ASP A 10 -1.37 5.40 2.56
C ASP A 10 -1.57 5.55 1.05
N GLU A 11 -0.50 5.71 0.26
CA GLU A 11 -0.57 5.63 -1.20
C GLU A 11 -1.03 4.25 -1.69
N ALA A 12 -0.46 3.17 -1.14
CA ALA A 12 -0.89 1.81 -1.48
C ALA A 12 -2.35 1.56 -1.11
N TYR A 13 -2.80 2.07 0.04
CA TYR A 13 -4.19 1.94 0.49
C TYR A 13 -5.15 2.74 -0.38
N LYS A 14 -4.77 3.94 -0.83
CA LYS A 14 -5.54 4.72 -1.81
C LYS A 14 -5.68 3.98 -3.13
N MET A 15 -4.61 3.43 -3.70
CA MET A 15 -4.69 2.65 -4.94
C MET A 15 -5.59 1.42 -4.81
N TRP A 16 -5.57 0.77 -3.65
CA TRP A 16 -6.44 -0.38 -3.38
C TRP A 16 -7.92 0.03 -3.27
N LEU A 17 -8.20 1.15 -2.59
CA LEU A 17 -9.54 1.74 -2.50
C LEU A 17 -10.06 2.19 -3.87
N ASP A 18 -9.23 2.87 -4.66
CA ASP A 18 -9.58 3.34 -6.00
C ASP A 18 -9.87 2.19 -6.96
N SER A 19 -9.18 1.05 -6.78
CA SER A 19 -9.47 -0.17 -7.54
C SER A 19 -10.62 -1.00 -6.95
N ASN A 20 -11.32 -0.48 -5.94
CA ASN A 20 -12.43 -1.14 -5.26
C ASN A 20 -12.07 -2.56 -4.77
N GLY A 21 -10.82 -2.74 -4.33
CA GLY A 21 -10.28 -4.03 -3.88
C GLY A 21 -9.95 -5.03 -4.98
N LYS A 22 -9.97 -4.64 -6.27
CA LYS A 22 -9.65 -5.52 -7.40
C LYS A 22 -8.15 -5.71 -7.63
N THR A 23 -7.33 -4.69 -7.37
CA THR A 23 -5.87 -4.79 -7.48
C THR A 23 -5.29 -5.55 -6.30
N LYS A 24 -4.40 -6.50 -6.58
CA LYS A 24 -3.68 -7.21 -5.52
C LYS A 24 -2.66 -6.26 -4.89
N LEU A 25 -2.51 -6.36 -3.57
CA LEU A 25 -1.51 -5.61 -2.82
C LEU A 25 -0.08 -5.84 -3.35
N LYS A 26 0.17 -7.00 -3.99
CA LYS A 26 1.43 -7.33 -4.65
C LYS A 26 1.72 -6.42 -5.85
N ASP A 27 0.69 -6.19 -6.67
CA ASP A 27 0.82 -5.38 -7.88
C ASP A 27 0.99 -3.90 -7.49
N ILE A 28 0.27 -3.45 -6.47
CA ILE A 28 0.41 -2.12 -5.88
C ILE A 28 1.82 -1.94 -5.27
N ALA A 29 2.33 -2.95 -4.57
CA ALA A 29 3.67 -2.93 -3.99
C ALA A 29 4.76 -2.83 -5.08
N SER A 30 4.63 -3.62 -6.15
CA SER A 30 5.51 -3.55 -7.32
C SER A 30 5.42 -2.19 -8.03
N ALA A 31 4.21 -1.62 -8.18
CA ALA A 31 4.00 -0.32 -8.79
C ALA A 31 4.61 0.84 -7.98
N LEU A 32 4.57 0.74 -6.64
CA LEU A 32 5.15 1.71 -5.71
C LEU A 32 6.63 1.44 -5.40
N GLY A 33 7.22 0.36 -5.93
CA GLY A 33 8.59 -0.04 -5.63
C GLY A 33 8.84 -0.31 -4.14
N VAL A 34 7.82 -0.77 -3.42
CA VAL A 34 7.89 -1.12 -1.99
C VAL A 34 7.70 -2.62 -1.80
N SER A 35 8.16 -3.13 -0.66
CA SER A 35 7.92 -4.54 -0.33
C SER A 35 6.44 -4.77 0.03
N GLU A 36 5.91 -5.95 -0.29
CA GLU A 36 4.57 -6.38 0.18
C GLU A 36 4.41 -6.23 1.70
N SER A 37 5.50 -6.43 2.45
CA SER A 37 5.51 -6.26 3.91
C SER A 37 5.28 -4.81 4.34
N GLN A 38 5.66 -3.82 3.53
CA GLN A 38 5.44 -2.41 3.81
C GLN A 38 4.01 -1.96 3.46
N VAL A 39 3.34 -2.68 2.56
CA VAL A 39 1.92 -2.49 2.23
C VAL A 39 0.99 -3.24 3.20
N ARG A 40 1.41 -4.42 3.70
CA ARG A 40 0.65 -5.25 4.66
C ARG A 40 0.74 -4.81 6.12
N LYS A 41 1.84 -4.19 6.52
CA LYS A 41 2.16 -3.83 7.92
C LYS A 41 1.73 -2.41 8.23
#